data_AF-A0A524DFI0-F1
#
_entry.id   AF-A0A524DFI0-F1
#
_cell.length_a   1.000
_cell.length_b   1.000
_cell.length_c   1.000
_cell.angle_alpha   90.00
_cell.angle_beta   90.00
_cell.angle_gamma   90.00
#
_symmetry.space_group_name_H-M   'P 1'
#
loop_
_entity.id
_entity.type
_entity.pdbx_description
1 polymer ?
#
loop_
_entity_poly.entity_id
_entity_poly.type
_entity_poly.pdbx_seq_one_letter_code
_entity_poly.pdbx_strand_id
1 'polypeptide(L)'
;MHPEIERLYNATDNLVNQQFYEEGSDTIIGRTPKVSVKIKQSGQIIKKFKDLFNENLNSFLEGNYLNFLRHFKKIKGLDDAQIKEIYDELKNKLEVLKENAADEEIVILYTIVLSGIISKIRDLHFNSAIDEVKKRVKAKSKAISDNDIQEVLNNLFMRNNDNISLLYNLSYLDVLALSFNYKKVSRVTRIQKGKYINRIVNLILSSINS
;
A
#
# COMPACT_ATOMS: atom_id res chain seq x y z
N MET A 1 -17.98 -23.96 -4.17
CA MET A 1 -17.46 -22.61 -4.45
C MET A 1 -17.35 -22.50 -5.96
N HIS A 2 -17.84 -21.43 -6.60
CA HIS A 2 -17.73 -21.29 -8.05
C HIS A 2 -16.24 -21.22 -8.45
N PRO A 3 -15.79 -21.90 -9.53
CA PRO A 3 -14.39 -21.91 -9.95
C PRO A 3 -13.78 -20.52 -10.15
N GLU A 4 -14.60 -19.54 -10.57
CA GLU A 4 -14.19 -18.15 -10.71
C GLU A 4 -13.80 -17.50 -9.38
N ILE A 5 -14.59 -17.74 -8.32
CA ILE A 5 -14.31 -17.17 -7.00
C ILE A 5 -12.95 -17.66 -6.50
N GLU A 6 -12.65 -18.95 -6.65
CA GLU A 6 -11.36 -19.51 -6.26
C GLU A 6 -10.18 -18.84 -7.00
N ARG A 7 -10.35 -18.54 -8.30
CA ARG A 7 -9.34 -17.79 -9.08
C ARG A 7 -9.15 -16.38 -8.54
N LEU A 8 -10.21 -15.69 -8.13
CA LEU A 8 -10.13 -14.36 -7.53
C LEU A 8 -9.44 -14.38 -6.16
N TYR A 9 -9.71 -15.39 -5.32
CA TYR A 9 -8.98 -15.59 -4.06
C TYR A 9 -7.48 -15.74 -4.30
N ASN A 10 -7.10 -16.61 -5.25
CA ASN A 10 -5.71 -16.83 -5.62
C ASN A 10 -5.05 -15.54 -6.16
N ALA A 11 -5.78 -14.72 -6.92
CA ALA A 11 -5.28 -13.43 -7.41
C ALA A 11 -4.98 -12.46 -6.25
N THR A 12 -5.87 -12.39 -5.25
CA THR A 12 -5.66 -11.61 -4.03
C THR A 12 -4.43 -12.07 -3.26
N ASP A 13 -4.30 -13.38 -3.05
CA ASP A 13 -3.16 -13.95 -2.33
C ASP A 13 -1.85 -13.65 -3.02
N ASN A 14 -1.78 -13.92 -4.33
CA ASN A 14 -0.59 -13.67 -5.13
C ASN A 14 -0.18 -12.20 -5.11
N LEU A 15 -1.13 -11.28 -5.34
CA LEU A 15 -0.80 -9.85 -5.42
C LEU A 15 -0.30 -9.30 -4.08
N VAL A 16 -0.96 -9.64 -2.98
CA VAL A 16 -0.57 -9.18 -1.65
C VAL A 16 0.79 -9.76 -1.25
N ASN A 17 1.01 -11.05 -1.51
CA ASN A 17 2.25 -11.71 -1.14
C ASN A 17 3.45 -11.20 -1.97
N GLN A 18 3.26 -10.98 -3.28
CA GLN A 18 4.32 -10.49 -4.17
C GLN A 18 4.78 -9.07 -3.84
N GLN A 19 3.88 -8.21 -3.35
CA GLN A 19 4.17 -6.78 -3.22
C GLN A 19 4.52 -6.33 -1.80
N PHE A 20 4.22 -7.13 -0.77
CA PHE A 20 4.15 -6.60 0.60
C PHE A 20 4.50 -7.58 1.71
N TYR A 21 4.10 -8.84 1.60
CA TYR A 21 4.14 -9.78 2.73
C TYR A 21 4.68 -11.15 2.33
N GLU A 22 5.62 -11.69 3.10
CA GLU A 22 6.06 -13.07 2.93
C GLU A 22 5.17 -13.99 3.77
N GLU A 23 4.44 -14.89 3.10
CA GLU A 23 3.42 -15.72 3.70
C GLU A 23 3.94 -16.59 4.87
N GLY A 24 3.14 -16.70 5.94
CA GLY A 24 3.48 -17.50 7.12
C GLY A 24 4.64 -16.97 7.99
N SER A 25 5.35 -15.92 7.58
CA SER A 25 6.61 -15.51 8.23
C SER A 25 6.49 -14.28 9.16
N ASP A 26 5.34 -13.60 9.17
CA ASP A 26 5.16 -12.29 9.83
C ASP A 26 6.15 -11.23 9.30
N THR A 27 6.53 -11.30 8.02
CA THR A 27 7.57 -10.46 7.42
C THR A 27 7.02 -9.53 6.37
N ILE A 28 7.31 -8.23 6.53
CA ILE A 28 7.06 -7.20 5.54
C ILE A 28 8.29 -7.05 4.66
N ILE A 29 8.12 -7.22 3.35
CA ILE A 29 9.21 -7.05 2.37
C ILE A 29 9.24 -5.61 1.86
N GLY A 30 10.40 -5.16 1.39
CA GLY A 30 10.53 -3.95 0.58
C GLY A 30 10.13 -4.23 -0.87
N ARG A 31 10.63 -3.40 -1.80
CA ARG A 31 10.44 -3.62 -3.26
C ARG A 31 11.11 -4.91 -3.74
N THR A 32 12.13 -5.39 -3.02
CA THR A 32 12.72 -6.72 -3.21
C THR A 32 12.69 -7.51 -1.90
N PRO A 33 12.58 -8.86 -1.94
CA PRO A 33 12.59 -9.70 -0.74
C PRO A 33 13.89 -9.65 0.06
N LYS A 34 15.00 -9.18 -0.54
CA LYS A 34 16.31 -9.03 0.14
C LYS A 34 16.24 -8.08 1.33
N VAL A 35 15.26 -7.20 1.33
CA VAL A 35 15.10 -6.14 2.32
C VAL A 35 13.77 -6.39 3.00
N SER A 36 13.80 -6.73 4.28
CA SER A 36 12.60 -7.12 5.00
C SER A 36 12.64 -6.77 6.48
N VAL A 37 11.46 -6.71 7.08
CA VAL A 37 11.27 -6.43 8.51
C VAL A 37 10.23 -7.37 9.07
N LYS A 38 10.61 -8.13 10.10
CA LYS A 38 9.68 -8.97 10.83
C LYS A 38 8.81 -8.14 11.76
N ILE A 39 7.50 -8.22 11.57
CA ILE A 39 6.48 -7.59 12.42
C ILE A 39 5.53 -8.68 12.91
N LYS A 40 5.73 -9.13 14.14
CA LYS A 40 4.92 -10.20 14.75
C LYS A 40 3.42 -9.86 14.70
N GLN A 41 2.59 -10.85 14.36
CA GLN A 41 1.14 -10.74 14.14
C GLN A 41 0.73 -9.94 12.89
N SER A 42 1.66 -9.56 12.02
CA SER A 42 1.31 -8.92 10.74
C SER A 42 0.47 -9.86 9.87
N GLY A 43 0.72 -11.17 9.88
CA GLY A 43 -0.06 -12.13 9.10
C GLY A 43 -1.57 -12.12 9.42
N GLN A 44 -1.96 -11.84 10.67
CA GLN A 44 -3.39 -11.72 11.03
C GLN A 44 -4.05 -10.47 10.43
N ILE A 45 -3.29 -9.38 10.35
CA ILE A 45 -3.72 -8.13 9.71
C ILE A 45 -3.82 -8.33 8.21
N ILE A 46 -2.84 -9.00 7.60
CA ILE A 46 -2.86 -9.33 6.17
C ILE A 46 -4.05 -10.21 5.84
N LYS A 47 -4.32 -11.24 6.66
CA LYS A 47 -5.51 -12.09 6.49
C LYS A 47 -6.80 -11.27 6.50
N LYS A 48 -7.01 -10.42 7.51
CA LYS A 48 -8.19 -9.54 7.57
C LYS A 48 -8.29 -8.58 6.39
N PHE A 49 -7.16 -8.14 5.85
CA PHE A 49 -7.14 -7.29 4.67
C PHE A 49 -7.55 -8.08 3.41
N LYS A 50 -7.00 -9.29 3.22
CA LYS A 50 -7.40 -10.21 2.15
C LYS A 50 -8.90 -10.55 2.24
N ASP A 51 -9.41 -10.78 3.46
CA ASP A 51 -10.82 -11.05 3.72
C ASP A 51 -11.73 -9.91 3.19
N LEU A 52 -11.31 -8.64 3.25
CA LEU A 52 -12.12 -7.53 2.70
C LEU A 52 -12.37 -7.63 1.19
N PHE A 53 -11.39 -8.16 0.43
CA PHE A 53 -11.58 -8.39 -0.99
C PHE A 53 -12.51 -9.58 -1.24
N ASN A 54 -12.51 -10.55 -0.33
CA ASN A 54 -13.22 -11.81 -0.46
C ASN A 54 -14.68 -11.72 0.02
N GLU A 55 -14.98 -10.86 1.00
CA GLU A 55 -16.28 -10.70 1.66
C GLU A 55 -17.42 -10.26 0.70
N ASN A 56 -17.10 -9.64 -0.43
CA ASN A 56 -18.13 -9.15 -1.37
C ASN A 56 -17.77 -9.36 -2.86
N LEU A 57 -17.07 -10.46 -3.17
CA LEU A 57 -16.74 -10.81 -4.55
C LEU A 57 -17.96 -10.89 -5.47
N ASN A 58 -19.13 -11.26 -4.95
CA ASN A 58 -20.36 -11.31 -5.75
C ASN A 58 -20.71 -9.92 -6.31
N SER A 59 -20.57 -8.84 -5.53
CA SER A 59 -20.78 -7.48 -6.09
C SER A 59 -19.79 -7.15 -7.19
N PHE A 60 -18.56 -7.69 -7.14
CA PHE A 60 -17.60 -7.52 -8.23
C PHE A 60 -18.02 -8.30 -9.48
N LEU A 61 -18.38 -9.58 -9.33
CA LEU A 61 -18.82 -10.45 -10.42
C LEU A 61 -20.10 -9.95 -11.11
N GLU A 62 -21.02 -9.36 -10.34
CA GLU A 62 -22.26 -8.74 -10.85
C GLU A 62 -22.01 -7.37 -11.51
N GLY A 63 -20.77 -6.88 -11.53
CA GLY A 63 -20.39 -5.59 -12.08
C GLY A 63 -20.79 -4.38 -11.21
N ASN A 64 -21.21 -4.62 -9.97
CA ASN A 64 -21.51 -3.58 -8.98
C ASN A 64 -20.23 -3.11 -8.27
N TYR A 65 -19.29 -2.58 -9.04
CA TYR A 65 -17.93 -2.25 -8.57
C TYR A 65 -17.93 -1.17 -7.48
N LEU A 66 -18.81 -0.17 -7.54
CA LEU A 66 -18.89 0.84 -6.49
C LEU A 66 -19.31 0.23 -5.14
N ASN A 67 -20.26 -0.71 -5.14
CA ASN A 67 -20.66 -1.40 -3.91
C ASN A 67 -19.54 -2.31 -3.38
N PHE A 68 -18.83 -2.98 -4.27
CA PHE A 68 -17.61 -3.71 -3.91
C PHE A 68 -16.59 -2.80 -3.23
N LEU A 69 -16.27 -1.65 -3.83
CA LEU A 69 -15.28 -0.69 -3.32
C LEU A 69 -15.66 -0.07 -1.96
N ARG A 70 -16.96 0.13 -1.68
CA ARG A 70 -17.41 0.71 -0.40
C ARG A 70 -16.99 -0.09 0.84
N HIS A 71 -16.69 -1.38 0.71
CA HIS A 71 -16.22 -2.21 1.82
C HIS A 71 -14.84 -1.75 2.34
N PHE A 72 -14.05 -1.11 1.48
CA PHE A 72 -12.74 -0.56 1.83
C PHE A 72 -12.80 0.72 2.67
N LYS A 73 -13.98 1.30 2.88
CA LYS A 73 -14.18 2.41 3.84
C LYS A 73 -13.79 2.05 5.28
N LYS A 74 -13.68 0.76 5.59
CA LYS A 74 -13.13 0.26 6.86
C LYS A 74 -11.66 0.63 7.03
N ILE A 75 -10.93 0.85 5.93
CA ILE A 75 -9.53 1.28 5.95
C ILE A 75 -9.48 2.77 6.23
N LYS A 76 -8.75 3.14 7.28
CA LYS A 76 -8.61 4.52 7.70
C LYS A 76 -8.02 5.38 6.57
N GLY A 77 -8.73 6.46 6.22
CA GLY A 77 -8.34 7.39 5.17
C GLY A 77 -9.00 7.12 3.81
N LEU A 78 -9.74 6.02 3.64
CA LEU A 78 -10.61 5.81 2.49
C LEU A 78 -12.04 6.23 2.83
N ASP A 79 -12.39 7.47 2.53
CA ASP A 79 -13.76 7.97 2.62
C ASP A 79 -14.52 7.84 1.29
N ASP A 80 -15.77 8.33 1.24
CA ASP A 80 -16.57 8.25 0.02
C ASP A 80 -15.95 8.99 -1.17
N ALA A 81 -15.19 10.07 -0.93
CA ALA A 81 -14.52 10.80 -1.99
C ALA A 81 -13.36 9.97 -2.56
N GLN A 82 -12.55 9.35 -1.71
CA GLN A 82 -11.46 8.46 -2.13
C GLN A 82 -11.98 7.20 -2.84
N ILE A 83 -13.08 6.61 -2.35
CA ILE A 83 -13.72 5.46 -3.02
C ILE A 83 -14.23 5.86 -4.41
N LYS A 84 -14.84 7.05 -4.53
CA LYS A 84 -15.31 7.55 -5.82
C LYS A 84 -14.15 7.79 -6.79
N GLU A 85 -13.06 8.37 -6.31
CA GLU A 85 -11.85 8.60 -7.13
C GLU A 85 -11.29 7.27 -7.67
N ILE A 86 -11.14 6.25 -6.83
CA ILE A 86 -10.74 4.89 -7.25
C ILE A 86 -11.72 4.36 -8.31
N TYR A 87 -13.03 4.51 -8.08
CA TYR A 87 -14.03 4.05 -9.03
C TYR A 87 -13.92 4.76 -10.39
N ASP A 88 -13.80 6.09 -10.40
CA ASP A 88 -13.73 6.89 -11.62
C ASP A 88 -12.44 6.59 -12.42
N GLU A 89 -11.31 6.39 -11.75
CA GLU A 89 -10.05 5.96 -12.38
C GLU A 89 -10.14 4.58 -13.03
N LEU A 90 -10.92 3.68 -12.43
CA LEU A 90 -11.11 2.31 -12.91
C LEU A 90 -12.22 2.19 -13.95
N LYS A 91 -13.21 3.11 -13.95
CA LYS A 91 -14.43 3.01 -14.74
C LYS A 91 -14.18 2.78 -16.22
N ASN A 92 -13.30 3.56 -16.83
CA ASN A 92 -12.99 3.42 -18.26
C ASN A 92 -12.34 2.06 -18.58
N LYS A 93 -11.51 1.54 -17.67
CA LYS A 93 -10.89 0.21 -17.81
C LYS A 93 -11.92 -0.91 -17.61
N LEU A 94 -12.85 -0.70 -16.66
CA LEU A 94 -13.95 -1.61 -16.36
C LEU A 94 -14.95 -1.70 -17.52
N GLU A 95 -15.26 -0.60 -18.19
CA GLU A 95 -16.19 -0.56 -19.33
C GLU A 95 -15.61 -1.25 -20.57
N VAL A 96 -14.37 -0.94 -20.95
CA VAL A 96 -13.70 -1.53 -22.14
C VAL A 96 -13.52 -3.05 -22.02
N LEU A 97 -13.19 -3.54 -20.82
CA LEU A 97 -12.97 -4.97 -20.60
C LEU A 97 -14.28 -5.74 -20.41
N LYS A 98 -15.33 -5.13 -19.86
CA LYS A 98 -16.63 -5.78 -19.71
C LYS A 98 -17.28 -6.13 -21.04
N GLU A 99 -17.06 -5.33 -22.09
CA GLU A 99 -17.59 -5.59 -23.43
C GLU A 99 -16.93 -6.78 -24.14
N ASN A 100 -15.77 -7.23 -23.66
CA ASN A 100 -14.97 -8.30 -24.28
C ASN A 100 -14.76 -9.54 -23.38
N ALA A 101 -15.30 -9.51 -22.15
CA ALA A 101 -14.91 -10.42 -21.06
C ALA A 101 -15.20 -11.91 -21.32
N ALA A 102 -14.16 -12.65 -21.71
CA ALA A 102 -14.04 -14.08 -21.41
C ALA A 102 -13.62 -14.30 -19.93
N ASP A 103 -13.78 -15.52 -19.41
CA ASP A 103 -13.45 -15.86 -18.00
C ASP A 103 -12.00 -15.55 -17.58
N GLU A 104 -11.06 -15.37 -18.50
CA GLU A 104 -9.69 -14.94 -18.19
C GLU A 104 -9.57 -13.43 -17.96
N GLU A 105 -10.44 -12.64 -18.60
CA GLU A 105 -10.44 -11.18 -18.50
C GLU A 105 -10.95 -10.72 -17.13
N ILE A 106 -11.81 -11.51 -16.45
CA ILE A 106 -12.32 -11.15 -15.13
C ILE A 106 -11.23 -11.15 -14.04
N VAL A 107 -10.25 -12.06 -14.13
CA VAL A 107 -9.12 -12.12 -13.20
C VAL A 107 -8.17 -10.94 -13.44
N ILE A 108 -7.95 -10.58 -14.71
CA ILE A 108 -7.17 -9.39 -15.09
C ILE A 108 -7.84 -8.14 -14.52
N LEU A 109 -9.16 -8.01 -14.75
CA LEU A 109 -9.95 -6.90 -14.26
C LEU A 109 -9.88 -6.78 -12.75
N TYR A 110 -10.09 -7.89 -12.06
CA TYR A 110 -10.00 -7.95 -10.61
C TYR A 110 -8.62 -7.53 -10.12
N THR A 111 -7.54 -8.01 -10.74
CA THR A 111 -6.17 -7.63 -10.39
C THR A 111 -5.90 -6.14 -10.57
N ILE A 112 -6.48 -5.51 -11.60
CA ILE A 112 -6.41 -4.06 -11.82
C ILE A 112 -7.11 -3.32 -10.67
N VAL A 113 -8.32 -3.77 -10.28
CA VAL A 113 -9.07 -3.19 -9.15
C VAL A 113 -8.30 -3.34 -7.84
N LEU A 114 -7.80 -4.54 -7.54
CA LEU A 114 -6.96 -4.81 -6.37
C LEU A 114 -5.77 -3.86 -6.31
N SER A 115 -5.04 -3.74 -7.43
CA SER A 115 -3.85 -2.90 -7.54
C SER A 115 -4.16 -1.43 -7.33
N GLY A 116 -5.28 -0.94 -7.88
CA GLY A 116 -5.75 0.44 -7.68
C GLY A 116 -6.03 0.74 -6.21
N ILE A 117 -6.78 -0.12 -5.53
CA ILE A 117 -7.10 0.02 -4.10
C ILE A 117 -5.82 0.01 -3.25
N ILE A 118 -4.96 -0.98 -3.47
CA ILE A 118 -3.70 -1.12 -2.72
C ILE A 118 -2.83 0.13 -2.91
N SER A 119 -2.64 0.58 -4.16
CA SER A 119 -1.82 1.76 -4.47
C SER A 119 -2.38 3.01 -3.79
N LYS A 120 -3.70 3.24 -3.88
CA LYS A 120 -4.33 4.39 -3.25
C LYS A 120 -4.13 4.43 -1.74
N ILE A 121 -4.32 3.30 -1.05
CA ILE A 121 -4.07 3.22 0.39
C ILE A 121 -2.60 3.50 0.69
N ARG A 122 -1.67 2.92 -0.07
CA ARG A 122 -0.25 3.11 0.18
C ARG A 122 0.18 4.56 -0.02
N ASP A 123 -0.25 5.20 -1.10
CA ASP A 123 0.18 6.55 -1.46
C ASP A 123 -0.32 7.59 -0.45
N LEU A 124 -1.59 7.50 -0.03
CA LEU A 124 -2.14 8.38 1.01
C LEU A 124 -1.29 8.38 2.29
N HIS A 125 -0.90 7.18 2.76
CA HIS A 125 -0.19 7.03 4.03
C HIS A 125 1.32 7.21 3.90
N PHE A 126 1.88 6.94 2.72
CA PHE A 126 3.29 7.15 2.45
C PHE A 126 3.63 8.63 2.27
N ASN A 127 2.79 9.42 1.59
CA ASN A 127 3.00 10.86 1.45
C ASN A 127 3.11 11.55 2.81
N SER A 128 2.27 11.16 3.77
CA SER A 128 2.38 11.62 5.17
C SER A 128 3.74 11.29 5.81
N ALA A 129 4.35 10.15 5.48
CA ALA A 129 5.67 9.78 5.98
C ALA A 129 6.79 10.58 5.32
N ILE A 130 6.65 10.93 4.04
CA ILE A 130 7.57 11.81 3.31
C ILE A 130 7.51 13.25 3.83
N ASP A 131 6.33 13.75 4.16
CA ASP A 131 6.18 15.07 4.78
C ASP A 131 6.90 15.13 6.14
N GLU A 132 6.83 14.06 6.93
CA GLU A 132 7.57 13.94 8.18
C GLU A 132 9.10 13.89 7.96
N VAL A 133 9.57 13.25 6.88
CA VAL A 133 10.99 13.30 6.47
C VAL A 133 11.40 14.75 6.19
N LYS A 134 10.67 15.45 5.31
CA LYS A 134 10.93 16.84 4.94
C LYS A 134 10.98 17.75 6.17
N LYS A 135 9.98 17.62 7.05
CA LYS A 135 9.90 18.35 8.32
C LYS A 135 11.13 18.12 9.21
N ARG A 136 11.58 16.87 9.35
CA ARG A 136 12.76 16.55 10.18
C ARG A 136 14.07 17.03 9.59
N VAL A 137 14.21 17.04 8.26
CA VAL A 137 15.38 17.66 7.60
C VAL A 137 15.41 19.15 7.91
N LYS A 138 14.29 19.87 7.72
CA LYS A 138 14.20 21.32 7.99
C LYS A 138 14.41 21.68 9.47
N ALA A 139 14.00 20.80 10.39
CA ALA A 139 14.28 20.97 11.81
C ALA A 139 15.78 20.87 12.15
N LYS A 140 16.55 20.11 11.37
CA LYS A 140 18.00 19.95 11.55
C LYS A 140 18.82 20.99 10.80
N SER A 141 18.35 21.45 9.64
CA SER A 141 18.98 22.53 8.89
C SER A 141 17.92 23.35 8.15
N LYS A 142 17.74 24.60 8.58
CA LYS A 142 16.81 25.56 7.95
C LYS A 142 17.32 26.08 6.60
N ALA A 143 18.62 26.00 6.35
CA ALA A 143 19.26 26.50 5.13
C ALA A 143 18.97 25.64 3.90
N ILE A 144 18.62 24.36 4.09
CA ILE A 144 18.33 23.45 2.99
C ILE A 144 16.97 23.81 2.38
N SER A 145 16.91 23.99 1.06
CA SER A 145 15.67 24.31 0.35
C SER A 145 14.77 23.07 0.20
N ASP A 146 13.47 23.27 -0.02
CA ASP A 146 12.57 22.13 -0.27
C ASP A 146 12.87 21.43 -1.60
N ASN A 147 13.42 22.17 -2.56
CA ASN A 147 13.83 21.63 -3.86
C ASN A 147 15.01 20.67 -3.70
N ASP A 148 16.03 21.02 -2.90
CA ASP A 148 17.19 20.14 -2.66
C ASP A 148 16.74 18.84 -1.98
N ILE A 149 15.83 18.94 -1.00
CA ILE A 149 15.25 17.77 -0.34
C ILE A 149 14.51 16.89 -1.35
N GLN A 150 13.70 17.51 -2.21
CA GLN A 150 12.91 16.80 -3.20
C GLN A 150 13.80 16.12 -4.26
N GLU A 151 14.89 16.76 -4.69
CA GLU A 151 15.85 16.18 -5.62
C GLU A 151 16.50 14.92 -5.05
N VAL A 152 16.98 14.98 -3.81
CA VAL A 152 17.58 13.79 -3.16
C VAL A 152 16.53 12.69 -2.97
N LEU A 153 15.30 13.04 -2.55
CA LEU A 153 14.21 12.07 -2.46
C LEU A 153 13.94 11.41 -3.81
N ASN A 154 13.82 12.18 -4.89
CA ASN A 154 13.63 11.66 -6.25
C ASN A 154 14.76 10.69 -6.65
N ASN A 155 16.01 11.04 -6.35
CA ASN A 155 17.15 10.16 -6.58
C ASN A 155 17.07 8.85 -5.79
N LEU A 156 16.63 8.90 -4.52
CA LEU A 156 16.41 7.72 -3.71
C LEU A 156 15.28 6.84 -4.26
N PHE A 157 14.19 7.44 -4.77
CA PHE A 157 13.10 6.71 -5.44
C PHE A 157 13.58 6.02 -6.72
N MET A 158 14.29 6.75 -7.60
CA MET A 158 14.80 6.22 -8.87
C MET A 158 15.77 5.06 -8.66
N ARG A 159 16.55 5.09 -7.58
CA ARG A 159 17.51 4.04 -7.22
C ARG A 159 16.90 2.89 -6.40
N ASN A 160 15.58 2.86 -6.23
CA ASN A 160 14.89 1.83 -5.44
C ASN A 160 15.45 1.70 -4.02
N ASN A 161 15.73 2.81 -3.34
CA ASN A 161 16.37 2.78 -2.03
C ASN A 161 15.58 1.90 -1.03
N ASP A 162 16.31 1.04 -0.33
CA ASP A 162 15.77 0.10 0.64
C ASP A 162 14.98 0.77 1.77
N ASN A 163 15.43 1.92 2.25
CA ASN A 163 14.76 2.63 3.34
C ASN A 163 13.44 3.23 2.88
N ILE A 164 13.40 3.78 1.67
CA ILE A 164 12.19 4.28 1.04
C ILE A 164 11.20 3.14 0.81
N SER A 165 11.67 2.04 0.25
CA SER A 165 10.88 0.84 -0.02
C SER A 165 10.24 0.26 1.25
N LEU A 166 11.01 0.13 2.33
CA LEU A 166 10.47 -0.33 3.61
C LEU A 166 9.57 0.70 4.26
N LEU A 167 9.88 2.00 4.14
CA LEU A 167 9.00 3.04 4.68
C LEU A 167 7.63 3.00 3.99
N TYR A 168 7.57 2.77 2.68
CA TYR A 168 6.35 2.60 1.91
C TYR A 168 5.47 1.49 2.49
N ASN A 169 6.03 0.28 2.60
CA ASN A 169 5.28 -0.88 3.08
C ASN A 169 4.99 -0.84 4.59
N LEU A 170 5.87 -0.27 5.43
CA LEU A 170 5.56 -0.06 6.84
C LEU A 170 4.47 0.99 7.06
N SER A 171 4.41 2.03 6.22
CA SER A 171 3.34 3.02 6.29
C SER A 171 1.98 2.39 5.99
N TYR A 172 1.99 1.47 5.03
CA TYR A 172 0.83 0.65 4.70
C TYR A 172 0.41 -0.31 5.83
N LEU A 173 1.35 -1.05 6.43
CA LEU A 173 1.02 -1.94 7.55
C LEU A 173 0.44 -1.16 8.75
N ASP A 174 0.96 0.04 9.03
CA ASP A 174 0.50 0.86 10.16
C ASP A 174 -0.97 1.26 10.00
N VAL A 175 -1.39 1.68 8.80
CA VAL A 175 -2.80 2.00 8.56
C VAL A 175 -3.69 0.75 8.65
N LEU A 176 -3.27 -0.39 8.09
CA LEU A 176 -4.05 -1.62 8.18
C LEU A 176 -4.21 -2.06 9.64
N ALA A 177 -3.13 -2.01 10.41
CA ALA A 177 -3.14 -2.33 11.84
C ALA A 177 -4.10 -1.41 12.62
N LEU A 178 -4.13 -0.10 12.31
CA LEU A 178 -5.07 0.83 12.93
C LEU A 178 -6.51 0.55 12.54
N SER A 179 -6.76 0.28 11.26
CA SER A 179 -8.09 0.01 10.70
C SER A 179 -8.73 -1.23 11.32
N PHE A 180 -7.92 -2.24 11.62
CA PHE A 180 -8.38 -3.48 12.26
C PHE A 180 -8.15 -3.51 13.78
N ASN A 181 -7.79 -2.38 14.40
CA ASN A 181 -7.59 -2.23 15.85
C ASN A 181 -6.46 -3.09 16.47
N TYR A 182 -5.43 -3.42 15.70
CA TYR A 182 -4.21 -4.07 16.18
C TYR A 182 -3.23 -3.05 16.76
N LYS A 183 -3.60 -2.44 17.90
CA LYS A 183 -2.84 -1.35 18.55
C LYS A 183 -1.37 -1.69 18.79
N LYS A 184 -1.07 -2.93 19.19
CA LYS A 184 0.31 -3.39 19.44
C LYS A 184 1.13 -3.40 18.15
N VAL A 185 0.58 -3.93 17.07
CA VAL A 185 1.26 -3.97 15.77
C VAL A 185 1.46 -2.55 15.25
N SER A 186 0.43 -1.70 15.26
CA SER A 186 0.57 -0.29 14.85
C SER A 186 1.68 0.43 15.63
N ARG A 187 1.76 0.23 16.95
CA ARG A 187 2.85 0.80 17.77
C ARG A 187 4.23 0.34 17.29
N VAL A 188 4.42 -0.97 17.09
CA VAL A 188 5.70 -1.53 16.61
C VAL A 188 6.04 -1.00 15.22
N THR A 189 5.06 -0.98 14.32
CA THR A 189 5.24 -0.47 12.96
C THR A 189 5.62 1.01 12.95
N ARG A 190 5.01 1.86 13.80
CA ARG A 190 5.40 3.28 13.95
C ARG A 190 6.83 3.47 14.42
N ILE A 191 7.30 2.63 15.34
CA ILE A 191 8.70 2.65 15.78
C ILE A 191 9.62 2.33 14.60
N GLN A 192 9.30 1.30 13.81
CA GLN A 192 10.07 0.96 12.61
C GLN A 192 10.02 2.09 11.57
N LYS A 193 8.85 2.67 11.28
CA LYS A 193 8.71 3.85 10.41
C LYS A 193 9.64 4.98 10.85
N GLY A 194 9.65 5.32 12.15
CA GLY A 194 10.54 6.34 12.70
C GLY A 194 12.03 6.06 12.45
N LYS A 195 12.45 4.80 12.55
CA LYS A 195 13.82 4.36 12.24
C LYS A 195 14.17 4.60 10.77
N TYR A 196 13.30 4.20 9.84
CA TYR A 196 13.54 4.40 8.40
C TYR A 196 13.48 5.87 7.98
N ILE A 197 12.54 6.64 8.54
CA ILE A 197 12.49 8.11 8.38
C ILE A 197 13.84 8.72 8.78
N ASN A 198 14.37 8.39 9.95
CA ASN A 198 15.64 8.95 10.41
C ASN A 198 16.83 8.56 9.51
N ARG A 199 16.83 7.34 8.95
CA ARG A 199 17.85 6.93 7.97
C ARG A 199 17.77 7.77 6.70
N ILE A 200 16.58 7.99 6.16
CA ILE A 200 16.35 8.82 4.98
C ILE A 200 16.77 10.27 5.25
N VAL A 201 16.39 10.83 6.41
CA VAL A 201 16.82 12.18 6.84
C VAL A 201 18.34 12.29 6.85
N ASN A 202 19.05 11.30 7.39
CA ASN A 202 20.51 11.31 7.42
C ASN A 202 21.12 11.21 6.02
N LEU A 203 20.54 10.39 5.12
CA LEU A 203 20.97 10.31 3.71
C LEU A 203 20.83 11.65 2.99
N ILE A 204 19.73 12.37 3.21
CA ILE A 204 19.50 13.70 2.63
C ILE A 204 20.54 14.68 3.14
N LEU A 205 20.72 14.75 4.47
CA LEU A 205 21.70 15.65 5.07
C LEU A 205 23.14 15.35 4.62
N SER A 206 23.51 14.07 4.51
CA SER A 206 24.84 13.72 4.00
C SER A 206 25.01 14.10 2.53
N SER A 207 23.99 13.88 1.69
CA SER A 207 24.07 14.16 0.26
C SER A 207 24.19 15.64 -0.07
N ILE A 208 23.64 16.52 0.77
CA ILE A 208 23.64 17.97 0.54
C ILE A 208 24.87 18.65 1.15
N ASN A 209 25.43 18.07 2.22
CA ASN A 209 26.64 18.57 2.87
C ASN A 209 27.94 17.99 2.27
N SER A 210 27.84 17.10 1.27
CA SER A 210 28.98 16.56 0.52
C SER A 210 29.28 17.46 -0.67
#